data_AF-A0A9W6PC06-F1
#
_entry.id   AF-A0A9W6PC06-F1
#
_cell.length_a   1.000
_cell.length_b   1.000
_cell.length_c   1.000
_cell.angle_alpha   90.00
_cell.angle_beta   90.00
_cell.angle_gamma   90.00
#
_symmetry.space_group_name_H-M   'P 1'
#
loop_
_entity.id
_entity.type
_entity.pdbx_description
1 polymer ?
#
loop_
_entity_poly.entity_id
_entity_poly.type
_entity_poly.pdbx_seq_one_letter_code
_entity_poly.pdbx_strand_id
1 'polypeptide(L)'
;MTPPARPGPAGPGRDVGVRPYDHRMPDAFTVLWTHDTCRALRRAGRVGQRPTVAYSGVHGSLPPWSGVSVGDEVYALHVNRGEVFVVSRMRVLGLERGDCCDGAAAGGTGHDDWWMLGAGGCGATAVHVDGTPVDFGTKVPGELLERLTWRNQRGRTRVLKYVVDGRLERSVSLQGFYRLTPGSADELAALPAATCGPGKGLAERAPAVPGSGA
;
A
#
# COMPACT_ATOMS: atom_id res chain seq x y z
N MET A 1 58.63 45.57 19.91
CA MET A 1 57.30 45.31 20.50
C MET A 1 56.26 45.67 19.45
N THR A 2 55.70 44.67 18.78
CA THR A 2 54.78 44.82 17.65
C THR A 2 53.43 44.21 18.06
N PRO A 3 52.29 44.89 17.87
CA PRO A 3 50.99 44.41 18.33
C PRO A 3 50.47 43.23 17.49
N PRO A 4 49.61 42.36 18.07
CA PRO A 4 49.16 41.13 17.42
C PRO A 4 48.17 41.39 16.28
N ALA A 5 48.24 40.51 15.28
CA ALA A 5 47.40 40.49 14.09
C ALA A 5 45.91 40.27 14.42
N ARG A 6 45.03 40.99 13.70
CA ARG A 6 43.57 40.82 13.78
C ARG A 6 43.15 39.44 13.23
N PRO A 7 42.18 38.74 13.85
CA PRO A 7 41.61 37.53 13.28
C PRO A 7 40.72 37.88 12.07
N GLY A 8 40.87 37.12 10.99
CA GLY A 8 40.04 37.22 9.78
C GLY A 8 38.60 36.74 10.02
N PRO A 9 37.63 37.16 9.19
CA PRO A 9 36.23 36.81 9.39
C PRO A 9 36.00 35.31 9.18
N ALA A 10 35.26 34.72 10.12
CA ALA A 10 34.75 33.36 10.06
C ALA A 10 33.87 33.18 8.81
N GLY A 11 34.18 32.16 8.01
CA GLY A 11 33.32 31.74 6.91
C GLY A 11 31.97 31.20 7.42
N PRO A 12 30.88 31.33 6.66
CA PRO A 12 29.59 30.76 7.03
C PRO A 12 29.64 29.24 6.82
N GLY A 13 29.96 28.51 7.88
CA GLY A 13 30.04 27.06 7.91
C GLY A 13 28.69 26.42 8.26
N ARG A 14 27.92 26.11 7.21
CA ARG A 14 26.94 25.01 7.14
C ARG A 14 25.77 25.09 8.14
N ASP A 15 24.77 25.87 7.77
CA ASP A 15 23.38 25.49 8.07
C ASP A 15 23.15 24.10 7.48
N VAL A 16 23.10 23.09 8.35
CA VAL A 16 22.48 21.81 8.03
C VAL A 16 21.00 22.13 7.92
N GLY A 17 20.61 22.58 6.73
CA GLY A 17 19.22 22.75 6.36
C GLY A 17 18.54 21.41 6.53
N VAL A 18 17.95 21.19 7.70
CA VAL A 18 16.80 20.31 7.86
C VAL A 18 15.85 20.78 6.79
N ARG A 19 15.78 20.01 5.69
CA ARG A 19 14.88 20.34 4.59
C ARG A 19 13.51 20.48 5.24
N PRO A 20 12.86 21.66 5.15
CA PRO A 20 11.49 21.78 5.63
C PRO A 20 10.72 20.65 4.98
N TYR A 21 9.89 19.95 5.77
CA TYR A 21 8.92 19.01 5.25
C TYR A 21 8.22 19.72 4.09
N ASP A 22 8.58 19.35 2.86
CA ASP A 22 7.84 19.73 1.69
C ASP A 22 6.43 19.25 2.01
N HIS A 23 5.49 20.17 2.22
CA HIS A 23 4.07 19.89 2.27
C HIS A 23 3.59 19.51 0.87
N ARG A 24 4.31 18.59 0.24
CA ARG A 24 3.89 17.88 -0.95
C ARG A 24 2.66 17.12 -0.52
N MET A 25 1.52 17.45 -1.13
CA MET A 25 0.33 16.62 -1.00
C MET A 25 0.72 15.18 -1.30
N PRO A 26 0.37 14.23 -0.43
CA PRO A 26 0.73 12.83 -0.62
C PRO A 26 0.21 12.36 -1.97
N ASP A 27 1.08 11.69 -2.71
CA ASP A 27 0.70 11.07 -3.96
C ASP A 27 -0.09 9.79 -3.70
N ALA A 28 -0.96 9.44 -4.64
CA ALA A 28 -1.67 8.17 -4.61
C ALA A 28 -1.23 7.29 -5.78
N PHE A 29 -1.08 5.99 -5.50
CA PHE A 29 -0.65 4.98 -6.44
C PHE A 29 -1.64 3.82 -6.47
N THR A 30 -1.66 3.10 -7.58
CA THR A 30 -2.39 1.83 -7.72
C THR A 30 -1.43 0.68 -7.94
N VAL A 31 -1.70 -0.45 -7.32
CA VAL A 31 -1.02 -1.72 -7.58
C VAL A 31 -2.05 -2.82 -7.82
N LEU A 32 -1.84 -3.66 -8.84
CA LEU A 32 -2.70 -4.81 -9.08
C LEU A 32 -2.27 -5.97 -8.17
N TRP A 33 -3.14 -6.38 -7.26
CA TRP A 33 -3.06 -7.69 -6.64
C TRP A 33 -3.71 -8.73 -7.54
N THR A 34 -2.88 -9.61 -8.05
CA THR A 34 -3.29 -10.63 -9.02
C THR A 34 -4.32 -11.58 -8.41
N HIS A 35 -5.01 -12.33 -9.26
CA HIS A 35 -5.94 -13.34 -8.80
C HIS A 35 -5.28 -14.36 -7.85
N ASP A 36 -4.03 -14.74 -8.12
CA ASP A 36 -3.28 -15.67 -7.27
C ASP A 36 -2.93 -15.06 -5.90
N THR A 37 -2.50 -13.79 -5.87
CA THR A 37 -2.29 -13.03 -4.63
C THR A 37 -3.56 -12.98 -3.78
N CYS A 38 -4.69 -12.60 -4.38
CA CYS A 38 -5.97 -12.52 -3.69
C CYS A 38 -6.47 -13.89 -3.22
N ARG A 39 -6.23 -14.94 -4.00
CA ARG A 39 -6.54 -16.33 -3.62
C ARG A 39 -5.70 -16.79 -2.45
N ALA A 40 -4.41 -16.45 -2.42
CA ALA A 40 -3.52 -16.75 -1.30
C ALA A 40 -3.94 -16.02 -0.02
N LEU A 41 -4.30 -14.74 -0.11
CA LEU A 41 -4.83 -13.96 1.02
C LEU A 41 -6.07 -14.60 1.66
N ARG A 42 -7.01 -15.06 0.83
CA ARG A 42 -8.21 -15.78 1.32
C ARG A 42 -7.84 -17.10 2.02
N ARG A 43 -6.96 -17.90 1.41
CA ARG A 43 -6.52 -19.19 1.98
C ARG A 43 -5.79 -19.03 3.30
N ALA A 44 -5.02 -17.95 3.45
CA ALA A 44 -4.31 -17.62 4.68
C ALA A 44 -5.20 -16.91 5.74
N GLY A 45 -6.50 -16.75 5.50
CA GLY A 45 -7.42 -16.15 6.46
C GLY A 45 -7.19 -14.65 6.70
N ARG A 46 -6.58 -13.94 5.74
CA ARG A 46 -6.21 -12.51 5.89
C ARG A 46 -7.36 -11.53 5.63
N VAL A 47 -8.53 -12.02 5.20
CA VAL A 47 -9.74 -11.18 5.05
C VAL A 47 -10.11 -10.57 6.40
N GLY A 48 -10.36 -9.26 6.42
CA GLY A 48 -10.62 -8.50 7.65
C GLY A 48 -9.37 -8.13 8.45
N GLN A 49 -8.18 -8.64 8.09
CA GLN A 49 -6.91 -8.25 8.70
C GLN A 49 -6.29 -7.07 7.94
N ARG A 50 -5.50 -6.26 8.65
CA ARG A 50 -4.82 -5.07 8.09
C ARG A 50 -3.40 -5.43 7.66
N PRO A 51 -3.04 -5.24 6.38
CA PRO A 51 -1.65 -5.39 5.94
C PRO A 51 -0.75 -4.40 6.68
N THR A 52 0.32 -4.90 7.28
CA THR A 52 1.38 -4.09 7.92
C THR A 52 2.63 -3.95 7.05
N VAL A 53 2.74 -4.83 6.04
CA VAL A 53 3.82 -4.89 5.07
C VAL A 53 3.23 -5.21 3.71
N ALA A 54 3.78 -4.58 2.67
CA ALA A 54 3.66 -4.97 1.27
C ALA A 54 5.04 -5.16 0.66
N TYR A 55 5.12 -5.65 -0.58
CA TYR A 55 6.40 -5.86 -1.26
C TYR A 55 6.47 -5.12 -2.60
N SER A 56 7.58 -4.44 -2.82
CA SER A 56 8.03 -3.90 -4.11
C SER A 56 9.00 -4.89 -4.74
N GLY A 57 9.02 -5.07 -6.05
CA GLY A 57 10.02 -5.94 -6.71
C GLY A 57 10.49 -5.41 -8.06
N VAL A 58 11.17 -6.24 -8.85
CA VAL A 58 11.76 -5.83 -10.15
C VAL A 58 11.06 -6.43 -11.38
N HIS A 59 9.96 -7.19 -11.21
CA HIS A 59 9.24 -7.87 -12.30
C HIS A 59 7.78 -7.45 -12.42
N GLY A 60 7.12 -7.75 -13.55
CA GLY A 60 5.74 -7.34 -13.81
C GLY A 60 4.68 -7.83 -12.80
N SER A 61 4.94 -8.93 -12.09
CA SER A 61 4.11 -9.43 -11.00
C SER A 61 4.34 -8.73 -9.65
N LEU A 62 5.46 -8.03 -9.51
CA LEU A 62 5.88 -7.25 -8.34
C LEU A 62 6.55 -5.97 -8.84
N PRO A 63 5.75 -4.95 -9.22
CA PRO A 63 6.31 -3.76 -9.82
C PRO A 63 7.17 -3.00 -8.80
N PRO A 64 8.19 -2.26 -9.27
CA PRO A 64 8.97 -1.41 -8.39
C PRO A 64 8.10 -0.25 -7.93
N TRP A 65 8.11 0.03 -6.62
CA TRP A 65 7.40 1.18 -6.04
C TRP A 65 8.20 2.47 -6.26
N SER A 66 8.64 2.70 -7.50
CA SER A 66 9.51 3.82 -7.84
C SER A 66 8.77 5.15 -7.68
N GLY A 67 9.38 6.06 -6.92
CA GLY A 67 8.86 7.42 -6.73
C GLY A 67 7.71 7.53 -5.74
N VAL A 68 7.48 6.49 -4.93
CA VAL A 68 6.68 6.56 -3.70
C VAL A 68 7.53 7.17 -2.57
N SER A 69 6.88 7.84 -1.63
CA SER A 69 7.47 8.45 -0.45
C SER A 69 6.63 8.13 0.79
N VAL A 70 7.21 8.32 1.97
CA VAL A 70 6.47 8.18 3.23
C VAL A 70 5.30 9.16 3.24
N GLY A 71 4.13 8.69 3.65
CA GLY A 71 2.89 9.44 3.64
C GLY A 71 2.02 9.25 2.39
N ASP A 72 2.57 8.72 1.29
CA ASP A 72 1.82 8.41 0.07
C ASP A 72 0.82 7.26 0.29
N GLU A 73 -0.19 7.22 -0.57
CA GLU A 73 -1.27 6.24 -0.54
C GLU A 73 -1.10 5.20 -1.66
N VAL A 74 -1.40 3.94 -1.37
CA VAL A 74 -1.38 2.84 -2.33
C VAL A 74 -2.71 2.09 -2.28
N TYR A 75 -3.41 2.06 -3.40
CA TYR A 75 -4.65 1.31 -3.60
C TYR A 75 -4.31 -0.05 -4.22
N ALA A 76 -4.48 -1.12 -3.44
CA ALA A 76 -4.42 -2.48 -3.93
C ALA A 76 -5.71 -2.81 -4.67
N LEU A 77 -5.62 -2.96 -6.00
CA LEU A 77 -6.76 -3.27 -6.86
C LEU A 77 -6.78 -4.75 -7.19
N HIS A 78 -7.98 -5.31 -7.34
CA HIS A 78 -8.20 -6.66 -7.83
C HIS A 78 -9.21 -6.64 -8.97
N VAL A 79 -8.94 -7.41 -10.02
CA VAL A 79 -9.86 -7.61 -11.13
C VAL A 79 -10.44 -9.00 -11.05
N ASN A 80 -11.77 -9.10 -10.98
CA ASN A 80 -12.49 -10.36 -10.99
C ASN A 80 -13.65 -10.29 -11.99
N ARG A 81 -13.65 -11.19 -12.98
CA ARG A 81 -14.68 -11.25 -14.04
C ARG A 81 -14.94 -9.89 -14.73
N GLY A 82 -13.88 -9.08 -14.88
CA GLY A 82 -13.94 -7.74 -15.48
C GLY A 82 -14.42 -6.62 -14.56
N GLU A 83 -14.71 -6.91 -13.29
CA GLU A 83 -15.02 -5.90 -12.28
C GLU A 83 -13.77 -5.58 -11.46
N VAL A 84 -13.61 -4.31 -11.09
CA VAL A 84 -12.46 -3.83 -10.32
C VAL A 84 -12.88 -3.55 -8.89
N PHE A 85 -12.08 -4.03 -7.94
CA PHE A 85 -12.31 -3.89 -6.50
C PHE A 85 -11.11 -3.24 -5.85
N VAL A 86 -11.35 -2.36 -4.88
CA VAL A 86 -10.30 -1.91 -3.96
C VAL A 86 -10.23 -2.94 -2.83
N VAL A 87 -9.12 -3.67 -2.77
CA VAL A 87 -8.91 -4.72 -1.78
C VAL A 87 -8.38 -4.18 -0.46
N SER A 88 -7.49 -3.20 -0.55
CA SER A 88 -6.95 -2.48 0.59
C SER A 88 -6.46 -1.12 0.12
N ARG A 89 -6.68 -0.10 0.94
CA ARG A 89 -5.94 1.16 0.88
C ARG A 89 -4.80 1.08 1.88
N MET A 90 -3.61 1.54 1.51
CA MET A 90 -2.39 1.40 2.30
C MET A 90 -1.64 2.72 2.32
N ARG A 91 -1.41 3.28 3.50
CA ARG A 91 -0.53 4.45 3.67
C ARG A 91 0.91 3.99 3.88
N VAL A 92 1.85 4.55 3.13
CA VAL A 92 3.27 4.21 3.25
C VAL A 92 3.86 4.83 4.52
N LEU A 93 4.40 3.99 5.40
CA LEU A 93 5.05 4.40 6.64
C LEU A 93 6.58 4.44 6.52
N GLY A 94 7.16 3.55 5.71
CA GLY A 94 8.60 3.43 5.55
C GLY A 94 8.98 2.51 4.40
N LEU A 95 10.04 2.89 3.67
CA LEU A 95 10.56 2.16 2.50
C LEU A 95 11.82 1.35 2.80
N GLU A 96 12.45 1.62 3.95
CA GLU A 96 13.60 0.87 4.41
C GLU A 96 13.19 -0.22 5.40
N ARG A 97 14.05 -1.23 5.56
CA ARG A 97 14.20 -1.92 6.85
C ARG A 97 14.66 -0.86 7.86
N GLY A 98 13.73 -0.13 8.48
CA GLY A 98 14.07 0.71 9.62
C GLY A 98 14.58 -0.16 10.78
N ASP A 99 14.98 0.48 11.88
CA ASP A 99 15.50 -0.15 13.12
C ASP A 99 14.61 -1.23 13.77
N CYS A 100 13.46 -1.59 13.17
CA CYS A 100 12.66 -2.76 13.54
C CYS A 100 13.38 -4.10 13.39
N CYS A 101 14.58 -4.11 12.79
CA CYS A 101 15.49 -5.26 12.77
C CYS A 101 16.07 -5.58 14.16
N ASP A 102 16.22 -4.55 15.01
CA ASP A 102 16.96 -4.64 16.27
C ASP A 102 16.11 -4.07 17.42
N GLY A 103 15.27 -4.92 18.01
CA GLY A 103 14.80 -4.74 19.40
C GLY A 103 13.31 -4.50 19.58
N ALA A 104 12.59 -5.60 19.87
CA ALA A 104 11.60 -5.76 20.95
C ALA A 104 10.65 -4.58 21.37
N ALA A 105 10.25 -3.68 20.47
CA ALA A 105 9.17 -2.73 20.73
C ALA A 105 8.17 -2.74 19.55
N ALA A 106 6.95 -3.23 19.85
CA ALA A 106 5.82 -3.51 18.95
C ALA A 106 5.96 -4.76 18.05
N GLY A 107 5.57 -5.93 18.58
CA GLY A 107 5.06 -7.08 17.81
C GLY A 107 6.02 -7.65 16.74
N GLY A 108 6.86 -8.60 17.15
CA GLY A 108 7.86 -9.25 16.29
C GLY A 108 7.35 -9.73 14.92
N THR A 109 8.18 -9.48 13.90
CA THR A 109 8.31 -10.24 12.65
C THR A 109 7.04 -10.51 11.83
N GLY A 110 6.23 -9.48 11.56
CA GLY A 110 5.06 -9.58 10.67
C GLY A 110 5.37 -9.72 9.16
N HIS A 111 6.64 -9.78 8.74
CA HIS A 111 6.99 -9.95 7.33
C HIS A 111 6.57 -11.33 6.79
N ASP A 112 6.79 -12.40 7.57
CA ASP A 112 6.43 -13.75 7.15
C ASP A 112 4.91 -13.94 7.07
N ASP A 113 4.14 -13.22 7.90
CA ASP A 113 2.68 -13.28 7.90
C ASP A 113 2.05 -12.80 6.59
N TRP A 114 2.74 -11.91 5.88
CA TRP A 114 2.30 -11.29 4.63
C TRP A 114 3.13 -11.73 3.42
N TRP A 115 3.86 -12.84 3.52
CA TRP A 115 4.78 -13.33 2.48
C TRP A 115 4.14 -13.43 1.09
N MET A 116 2.84 -13.75 1.03
CA MET A 116 2.07 -13.90 -0.21
C MET A 116 1.90 -12.60 -1.00
N LEU A 117 2.19 -11.45 -0.39
CA LEU A 117 2.22 -10.15 -1.07
C LEU A 117 3.50 -9.94 -1.88
N GLY A 118 4.43 -10.89 -1.86
CA GLY A 118 5.57 -10.91 -2.78
C GLY A 118 6.94 -11.10 -2.15
N ALA A 119 7.03 -11.55 -0.89
CA ALA A 119 8.31 -11.74 -0.19
C ALA A 119 9.31 -12.64 -0.94
N GLY A 120 8.81 -13.64 -1.68
CA GLY A 120 9.62 -14.55 -2.50
C GLY A 120 9.92 -14.03 -3.92
N GLY A 121 9.50 -12.81 -4.26
CA GLY A 121 9.75 -12.24 -5.57
C GLY A 121 11.21 -11.84 -5.77
N CYS A 122 11.68 -11.92 -7.01
CA CYS A 122 13.00 -11.43 -7.35
C CYS A 122 13.11 -9.92 -7.01
N GLY A 123 14.11 -9.56 -6.22
CA GLY A 123 14.34 -8.19 -5.75
C GLY A 123 13.26 -7.65 -4.82
N ALA A 124 12.52 -8.52 -4.13
CA ALA A 124 11.46 -8.10 -3.22
C ALA A 124 12.01 -7.28 -2.03
N THR A 125 11.55 -6.04 -1.93
CA THR A 125 11.83 -5.13 -0.82
C THR A 125 10.54 -4.90 -0.05
N ALA A 126 10.58 -5.09 1.27
CA ALA A 126 9.45 -4.83 2.13
C ALA A 126 9.19 -3.33 2.24
N VAL A 127 7.91 -2.95 2.18
CA VAL A 127 7.42 -1.60 2.41
C VAL A 127 6.45 -1.65 3.57
N HIS A 128 6.74 -0.89 4.62
CA HIS A 128 5.88 -0.79 5.79
C HIS A 128 4.68 0.09 5.47
N VAL A 129 3.49 -0.41 5.79
CA VAL A 129 2.23 0.24 5.45
C VAL A 129 1.24 0.18 6.61
N ASP A 130 0.36 1.17 6.68
CA ASP A 130 -0.88 1.10 7.46
C ASP A 130 -2.04 0.82 6.49
N GLY A 131 -2.46 -0.44 6.44
CA GLY A 131 -3.53 -0.90 5.57
C GLY A 131 -4.91 -0.84 6.20
N THR A 132 -5.93 -0.56 5.39
CA THR A 132 -7.31 -0.93 5.72
C THR A 132 -7.44 -2.47 5.77
N PRO A 133 -8.46 -3.02 6.46
CA PRO A 133 -8.74 -4.44 6.39
C PRO A 133 -8.85 -4.93 4.94
N VAL A 134 -8.27 -6.10 4.65
CA VAL A 134 -8.42 -6.76 3.35
C VAL A 134 -9.89 -7.11 3.15
N ASP A 135 -10.49 -6.51 2.13
CA ASP A 135 -11.88 -6.70 1.76
C ASP A 135 -12.01 -6.97 0.24
N PHE A 136 -13.10 -7.59 -0.20
CA PHE A 136 -13.35 -7.85 -1.62
C PHE A 136 -14.73 -7.34 -2.09
N GLY A 137 -15.40 -6.53 -1.27
CA GLY A 137 -16.71 -5.95 -1.49
C GLY A 137 -16.71 -4.50 -2.01
N THR A 138 -15.66 -3.71 -1.76
CA THR A 138 -15.57 -2.34 -2.31
C THR A 138 -15.31 -2.36 -3.82
N LYS A 139 -16.40 -2.36 -4.60
CA LYS A 139 -16.37 -2.26 -6.06
C LYS A 139 -16.09 -0.82 -6.51
N VAL A 140 -15.18 -0.66 -7.46
CA VAL A 140 -15.00 0.60 -8.20
C VAL A 140 -16.14 0.72 -9.22
N PRO A 141 -16.98 1.76 -9.16
CA PRO A 141 -18.05 1.96 -10.13
C PRO A 141 -17.51 2.02 -11.56
N GLY A 142 -18.26 1.48 -12.52
CA GLY A 142 -17.82 1.43 -13.92
C GLY A 142 -17.58 2.81 -14.53
N GLU A 143 -18.48 3.76 -14.25
CA GLU A 143 -18.32 5.16 -14.66
C GLU A 143 -17.07 5.81 -14.06
N LEU A 144 -16.72 5.45 -12.81
CA LEU A 144 -15.48 5.91 -12.20
C LEU A 144 -14.28 5.31 -12.93
N LEU A 145 -14.32 4.01 -13.22
CA LEU A 145 -13.25 3.30 -13.93
C LEU A 145 -12.91 3.94 -15.29
N GLU A 146 -13.91 4.43 -16.02
CA GLU A 146 -13.76 5.13 -17.30
C GLU A 146 -13.08 6.49 -17.16
N ARG A 147 -13.26 7.16 -16.02
CA ARG A 147 -12.70 8.49 -15.73
C ARG A 147 -11.36 8.46 -15.00
N LEU A 148 -10.97 7.33 -14.40
CA LEU A 148 -9.70 7.25 -13.69
C LEU A 148 -8.53 7.57 -14.62
N THR A 149 -7.65 8.42 -14.10
CA THR A 149 -6.47 8.89 -14.81
C THR A 149 -5.21 8.69 -14.00
N TRP A 150 -4.16 8.28 -14.70
CA TRP A 150 -2.82 8.10 -14.17
C TRP A 150 -1.86 9.06 -14.82
N ARG A 151 -0.84 9.48 -14.09
CA ARG A 151 0.25 10.30 -14.61
C ARG A 151 1.56 9.53 -14.58
N ASN A 152 2.36 9.66 -15.63
CA ASN A 152 3.73 9.16 -15.61
C ASN A 152 4.69 10.17 -14.96
N GLN A 153 5.96 9.78 -14.81
CA GLN A 153 7.01 10.64 -14.25
C GLN A 153 7.23 11.94 -15.04
N ARG A 154 6.87 11.97 -16.33
CA ARG A 154 6.93 13.15 -17.20
C ARG A 154 5.66 14.02 -17.13
N GLY A 155 4.74 13.72 -16.21
CA GLY A 155 3.49 14.45 -16.03
C GLY A 155 2.41 14.19 -17.09
N ARG A 156 2.63 13.25 -18.02
CA ARG A 156 1.62 12.92 -19.04
C ARG A 156 0.53 12.05 -18.44
N THR A 157 -0.71 12.49 -18.61
CA THR A 157 -1.90 11.78 -18.19
C THR A 157 -2.27 10.67 -19.18
N ARG A 158 -2.77 9.54 -18.66
CA ARG A 158 -3.35 8.45 -19.45
C ARG A 158 -4.60 7.93 -18.75
N VAL A 159 -5.54 7.45 -19.55
CA VAL A 159 -6.75 6.74 -19.11
C VAL A 159 -6.51 5.23 -19.09
N LEU A 160 -7.44 4.51 -18.48
CA LEU A 160 -7.45 3.05 -18.54
C LEU A 160 -7.83 2.56 -19.95
N LYS A 161 -7.08 1.59 -20.47
CA LYS A 161 -7.43 0.92 -21.74
C LYS A 161 -8.34 -0.27 -21.47
N TYR A 162 -9.17 -0.61 -22.44
CA TYR A 162 -10.06 -1.79 -22.45
C TYR A 162 -11.18 -1.74 -21.40
N VAL A 163 -11.65 -0.53 -21.08
CA VAL A 163 -12.90 -0.35 -20.35
C VAL A 163 -14.03 -0.33 -21.37
N VAL A 164 -14.98 -1.25 -21.22
CA VAL A 164 -16.17 -1.41 -22.07
C VAL A 164 -17.36 -1.60 -21.14
N ASP A 165 -18.38 -0.75 -21.27
CA ASP A 165 -19.58 -0.75 -20.43
C ASP A 165 -19.26 -0.75 -18.92
N GLY A 166 -18.29 0.07 -18.50
CA GLY A 166 -17.84 0.12 -17.11
C GLY A 166 -17.14 -1.14 -16.58
N ARG A 167 -16.75 -2.07 -17.47
CA ARG A 167 -16.03 -3.30 -17.14
C ARG A 167 -14.67 -3.33 -17.81
N LEU A 168 -13.69 -3.94 -17.16
CA LEU A 168 -12.35 -4.09 -17.69
C LEU A 168 -12.22 -5.43 -18.43
N GLU A 169 -12.16 -5.39 -19.76
CA GLU A 169 -11.95 -6.62 -20.55
C GLU A 169 -10.54 -7.18 -20.39
N ARG A 170 -9.55 -6.30 -20.19
CA ARG A 170 -8.14 -6.68 -20.04
C ARG A 170 -7.47 -5.88 -18.92
N SER A 171 -6.91 -6.58 -17.94
CA SER A 171 -6.25 -5.97 -16.79
C SER A 171 -4.82 -5.47 -17.06
N VAL A 172 -4.31 -5.62 -18.29
CA VAL A 172 -2.93 -5.24 -18.65
C VAL A 172 -2.64 -3.76 -18.38
N SER A 173 -3.65 -2.89 -18.51
CA SER A 173 -3.54 -1.46 -18.24
C SER A 173 -3.43 -1.10 -16.75
N LEU A 174 -3.75 -2.06 -15.85
CA LEU A 174 -3.56 -1.97 -14.41
C LEU A 174 -2.30 -2.72 -13.91
N GLN A 175 -1.65 -3.53 -14.75
CA GLN A 175 -0.46 -4.28 -14.38
C GLN A 175 0.74 -3.32 -14.23
N GLY A 176 1.03 -2.92 -13.00
CA GLY A 176 2.16 -2.06 -12.67
C GLY A 176 1.93 -1.28 -11.38
N PHE A 177 2.87 -0.39 -11.09
CA PHE A 177 2.77 0.59 -10.01
C PHE A 177 2.65 1.98 -10.63
N TYR A 178 1.48 2.60 -10.49
CA TYR A 178 1.15 3.80 -11.26
C TYR A 178 0.59 4.89 -10.38
N ARG A 179 1.08 6.11 -10.59
CA ARG A 179 0.62 7.30 -9.87
C ARG A 179 -0.68 7.81 -10.47
N LEU A 180 -1.66 8.06 -9.63
CA LEU A 180 -2.93 8.70 -10.00
C LEU A 180 -2.74 10.20 -10.21
N THR A 181 -3.64 10.81 -10.96
CA THR A 181 -3.83 12.27 -10.85
C THR A 181 -4.51 12.60 -9.52
N PRO A 182 -4.35 13.82 -8.98
CA PRO A 182 -5.00 14.20 -7.73
C PRO A 182 -6.53 13.99 -7.74
N GLY A 183 -7.22 14.42 -8.81
CA GLY A 183 -8.67 14.23 -8.91
C GLY A 183 -9.10 12.76 -8.91
N SER A 184 -8.37 11.89 -9.61
CA SER A 184 -8.65 10.44 -9.56
C SER A 184 -8.29 9.80 -8.22
N ALA A 185 -7.33 10.36 -7.49
CA ALA A 185 -7.03 9.94 -6.12
C ALA A 185 -8.18 10.31 -5.17
N ASP A 186 -8.73 11.51 -5.29
CA ASP A 186 -9.87 11.98 -4.51
C ASP A 186 -11.13 11.14 -4.78
N GLU A 187 -11.40 10.84 -6.05
CA GLU A 187 -12.54 9.98 -6.43
C GLU A 187 -12.41 8.55 -5.88
N LEU A 188 -11.20 7.97 -5.83
CA LEU A 188 -10.98 6.67 -5.18
C LEU A 188 -11.04 6.75 -3.65
N ALA A 189 -10.57 7.83 -3.05
CA ALA A 189 -10.63 8.05 -1.61
C ALA A 189 -12.07 8.22 -1.11
N ALA A 190 -12.97 8.71 -1.97
CA ALA A 190 -14.39 8.89 -1.68
C ALA A 190 -15.20 7.58 -1.73
N LEU A 191 -14.61 6.46 -2.19
CA LEU A 191 -15.30 5.18 -2.16
C LEU A 191 -15.60 4.77 -0.70
N PRO A 192 -16.81 4.26 -0.43
CA PRO A 192 -17.13 3.79 0.90
C PRO A 192 -16.20 2.62 1.26
N ALA A 193 -15.63 2.70 2.46
CA ALA A 193 -15.00 1.53 3.06
C ALA A 193 -16.05 0.41 3.09
N ALA A 194 -15.71 -0.78 2.63
CA ALA A 194 -16.64 -1.89 2.70
C ALA A 194 -17.10 -2.06 4.14
N THR A 195 -18.41 -2.11 4.30
CA THR A 195 -19.00 -2.59 5.53
C THR A 195 -18.63 -4.06 5.64
N CYS A 196 -17.71 -4.38 6.55
CA CYS A 196 -17.51 -5.74 6.99
C CYS A 196 -18.87 -6.21 7.53
N GLY A 197 -19.62 -6.97 6.73
CA GLY A 197 -20.78 -7.68 7.24
C GLY A 197 -20.29 -8.53 8.42
N PRO A 198 -21.00 -8.55 9.57
CA PRO A 198 -20.54 -9.27 10.74
C PRO A 198 -20.22 -10.70 10.31
N GLY A 199 -18.93 -11.06 10.40
CA GLY A 199 -18.47 -12.40 10.10
C GLY A 199 -19.32 -13.36 10.88
N LYS A 200 -19.99 -14.30 10.20
CA LYS A 200 -20.78 -15.32 10.86
C LYS A 200 -19.89 -15.97 11.92
N GLY A 201 -20.31 -15.82 13.16
CA GLY A 201 -19.52 -16.11 14.35
C GLY A 201 -18.87 -17.49 14.29
N LEU A 202 -17.60 -17.52 14.67
CA LEU A 202 -17.05 -18.67 15.34
C LEU A 202 -17.92 -18.88 16.60
N ALA A 203 -18.87 -19.81 16.50
CA ALA A 203 -19.63 -20.25 17.65
C ALA A 203 -18.64 -20.75 18.70
N GLU A 204 -18.62 -20.03 19.82
CA GLU A 204 -17.93 -20.39 21.04
C GLU A 204 -18.44 -21.76 21.50
N ARG A 205 -17.69 -22.82 21.19
CA ARG A 205 -17.85 -24.11 21.84
C ARG A 205 -17.15 -24.02 23.19
N ALA A 206 -17.91 -23.69 24.23
CA ALA A 206 -17.50 -23.91 25.60
C ALA A 206 -17.20 -25.42 25.82
N PRO A 207 -16.09 -25.78 26.50
CA PRO A 207 -15.85 -27.16 26.87
C PRO A 207 -16.81 -27.57 28.00
N ALA A 208 -17.52 -28.68 27.78
CA ALA A 208 -18.32 -29.34 28.80
C ALA A 208 -17.39 -29.85 29.92
N VAL A 209 -17.63 -29.40 31.14
CA VAL A 209 -17.02 -29.94 32.35
C VAL A 209 -17.73 -31.26 32.69
N PRO A 210 -17.05 -32.41 32.77
CA PRO A 210 -17.66 -33.62 33.31
C PRO A 210 -17.74 -33.49 34.84
N GLY A 211 -18.96 -33.52 35.37
CA GLY A 211 -19.19 -33.67 36.80
C GLY A 211 -18.77 -35.06 37.25
N SER A 212 -17.75 -35.13 38.11
CA SER A 212 -17.48 -36.32 38.92
C SER A 212 -18.56 -36.44 39.98
N GLY A 213 -19.42 -37.44 39.83
CA GLY A 213 -20.18 -38.02 40.93
C GLY A 213 -19.45 -39.25 41.44
N ALA A 214 -19.03 -39.22 42.70
CA ALA A 214 -18.93 -40.34 43.63
C ALA A 214 -18.77 -39.76 45.04
#